data_AF-A0A914HMU8-F1
#
_entry.id   AF-A0A914HMU8-F1
#
_cell.length_a   1.000
_cell.length_b   1.000
_cell.length_c   1.000
_cell.angle_alpha   90.00
_cell.angle_beta   90.00
_cell.angle_gamma   90.00
#
_symmetry.space_group_name_H-M   'P 1'
#
loop_
_entity.id
_entity.type
_entity.pdbx_description
1 polymer ?
#
loop_
_entity_poly.entity_id
_entity_poly.type
_entity_poly.pdbx_seq_one_letter_code
_entity_poly.pdbx_strand_id
1 'polypeptide(L)'
;MIRELLELSTKQYKQLVSLRRKIERKVMPGSNIRQLNPKNVSQWGVSVDIAADALLKGHVLAIPTDTLYGLVTLAEHSDKLYRIKRRHAQKPFGVFVDRPENIKQYCVQTVPDEFLKIIYPGPVTLLFERSDRIPSDFNPSSNTIGIRIPQARFARDLCRRMPLRLLAQTSANVSGCGRNPLCIQDFQEIWDDIDLIIDAGPIVENNGAEEGSTVIDLSLPGQFKMIRAGCAPIESMQLLREFGIRPAEEVERERLTDAGKALKILDIDLHEAHTAEKEEEEEEEEERHQSTGSK
;
A
#
# COMPACT_ATOMS: atom_id res chain seq x y z
N MET A 1 48.78 -8.36 -1.44
CA MET A 1 47.40 -8.56 -0.92
C MET A 1 46.61 -7.27 -0.71
N ILE A 2 46.88 -6.42 0.30
CA ILE A 2 46.05 -5.20 0.56
C ILE A 2 46.18 -4.14 -0.56
N ARG A 3 47.39 -3.92 -1.10
CA ARG A 3 47.59 -2.99 -2.24
C ARG A 3 46.90 -3.45 -3.52
N GLU A 4 46.93 -4.75 -3.82
CA GLU A 4 46.23 -5.32 -4.97
C GLU A 4 44.70 -5.19 -4.84
N LEU A 5 44.15 -5.36 -3.64
CA LEU A 5 42.72 -5.15 -3.38
C LEU A 5 42.31 -3.67 -3.57
N LEU A 6 43.15 -2.72 -3.12
CA LEU A 6 42.93 -1.29 -3.34
C LEU A 6 43.04 -0.89 -4.82
N GLU A 7 43.99 -1.46 -5.56
CA GLU A 7 44.14 -1.23 -7.00
C GLU A 7 42.98 -1.83 -7.80
N LEU A 8 42.52 -3.03 -7.46
CA LEU A 8 41.33 -3.67 -8.03
C LEU A 8 40.09 -2.80 -7.80
N SER A 9 39.89 -2.30 -6.57
CA SER A 9 38.80 -1.39 -6.22
C SER A 9 38.87 -0.08 -7.03
N THR A 10 40.06 0.50 -7.17
CA THR A 10 40.27 1.75 -7.93
C THR A 10 40.03 1.56 -9.43
N LYS A 11 40.43 0.41 -9.99
CA LYS A 11 40.22 0.08 -11.41
C LYS A 11 38.74 -0.18 -11.71
N GLN A 12 38.04 -0.88 -10.82
CA GLN A 12 36.58 -1.06 -10.88
C GLN A 12 35.84 0.28 -10.76
N TYR A 13 36.26 1.15 -9.83
CA TYR A 13 35.68 2.49 -9.69
C TYR A 13 35.87 3.34 -10.94
N LYS A 14 37.08 3.37 -11.53
CA LYS A 14 37.34 4.08 -12.80
C LYS A 14 36.53 3.52 -13.96
N GLN A 15 36.34 2.20 -14.02
CA GLN A 15 35.47 1.56 -15.01
C GLN A 15 34.00 1.97 -14.82
N LEU A 16 33.51 2.01 -13.58
CA LEU A 16 32.15 2.47 -13.25
C LEU A 16 31.96 3.95 -13.62
N VAL A 17 32.92 4.83 -13.32
CA VAL A 17 32.87 6.25 -13.71
C VAL A 17 32.90 6.42 -15.23
N SER A 18 33.76 5.66 -15.94
CA SER A 18 33.80 5.66 -17.40
C SER A 18 32.50 5.13 -18.02
N LEU A 19 31.93 4.07 -17.45
CA LEU A 19 30.67 3.49 -17.89
C LEU A 19 29.51 4.47 -17.62
N ARG A 20 29.47 5.09 -16.43
CA ARG A 20 28.53 6.15 -16.07
C ARG A 20 28.56 7.26 -17.11
N ARG A 21 29.74 7.80 -17.45
CA ARG A 21 29.90 8.82 -18.50
C ARG A 21 29.44 8.36 -19.89
N LYS A 22 29.69 7.09 -20.26
CA LYS A 22 29.22 6.53 -21.54
C LYS A 22 27.70 6.35 -21.58
N ILE A 23 27.07 6.05 -20.45
CA ILE A 23 25.60 5.90 -20.37
C ILE A 23 24.92 7.27 -20.26
N GLU A 24 25.50 8.23 -19.53
CA GLU A 24 25.07 9.64 -19.53
C GLU A 24 25.06 10.23 -20.94
N ARG A 25 25.99 9.80 -21.82
CA ARG A 25 26.00 10.19 -23.25
C ARG A 25 24.95 9.49 -24.13
N LYS A 26 24.25 8.47 -23.63
CA LYS A 26 23.11 7.82 -24.31
C LYS A 26 21.77 8.42 -23.93
N VAL A 27 21.76 9.35 -22.98
CA VAL A 27 20.61 10.24 -22.74
C VAL A 27 20.50 11.13 -23.98
N MET A 28 19.32 11.16 -24.61
CA MET A 28 19.09 12.07 -25.74
C MET A 28 19.39 13.49 -25.26
N PRO A 29 20.18 14.31 -25.99
CA PRO A 29 20.49 15.67 -25.54
C PRO A 29 19.18 16.44 -25.28
N GLY A 30 18.99 16.88 -24.03
CA GLY A 30 17.80 17.64 -23.62
C GLY A 30 16.60 16.82 -23.13
N SER A 31 16.67 15.48 -23.05
CA SER A 31 15.61 14.70 -22.41
C SER A 31 16.02 14.16 -21.04
N ASN A 32 15.12 14.28 -20.08
CA ASN A 32 15.11 13.60 -18.78
C ASN A 32 14.85 12.08 -18.91
N ILE A 33 14.87 11.50 -20.11
CA ILE A 33 14.49 10.12 -20.37
C ILE A 33 15.73 9.24 -20.49
N ARG A 34 15.73 8.14 -19.73
CA ARG A 34 16.77 7.12 -19.72
C ARG A 34 16.20 5.77 -20.11
N GLN A 35 16.55 5.33 -21.31
CA GLN A 35 16.15 4.01 -21.80
C GLN A 35 16.92 2.89 -21.09
N LEU A 36 16.19 1.94 -20.50
CA LEU A 36 16.73 0.71 -19.95
C LEU A 36 16.79 -0.36 -21.03
N ASN A 37 17.98 -0.95 -21.19
CA ASN A 37 18.13 -2.20 -21.89
C ASN A 37 18.20 -3.35 -20.86
N PRO A 38 17.14 -4.16 -20.69
CA PRO A 38 17.12 -5.22 -19.68
C PRO A 38 18.18 -6.31 -19.91
N LYS A 39 18.69 -6.46 -21.14
CA LYS A 39 19.75 -7.42 -21.49
C LYS A 39 21.16 -6.91 -21.15
N ASN A 40 21.31 -5.63 -20.77
CA ASN A 40 22.61 -5.05 -20.41
C ASN A 40 22.72 -4.82 -18.90
N VAL A 41 23.19 -5.86 -18.19
CA VAL A 41 23.34 -5.86 -16.72
C VAL A 41 24.20 -4.69 -16.20
N SER A 42 25.25 -4.31 -16.93
CA SER A 42 26.14 -3.20 -16.53
C SER A 42 25.42 -1.85 -16.59
N GLN A 43 24.50 -1.66 -17.53
CA GLN A 43 23.69 -0.45 -17.63
C GLN A 43 22.57 -0.42 -16.59
N TRP A 44 22.06 -1.58 -16.18
CA TRP A 44 21.01 -1.69 -15.18
C TRP A 44 21.44 -1.10 -13.83
N GLY A 45 22.53 -1.63 -13.25
CA GLY A 45 23.00 -1.19 -11.93
C GLY A 45 23.29 0.32 -11.88
N VAL A 46 23.99 0.83 -12.90
CA VAL A 46 24.27 2.27 -13.02
C VAL A 46 22.99 3.11 -13.12
N SER A 47 21.94 2.59 -13.78
CA SER A 47 20.67 3.31 -13.89
C SER A 47 19.91 3.34 -12.56
N VAL A 48 19.98 2.26 -11.78
CA VAL A 48 19.44 2.23 -10.41
C VAL A 48 20.21 3.20 -9.51
N ASP A 49 21.54 3.23 -9.59
CA ASP A 49 22.37 4.13 -8.78
C ASP A 49 22.11 5.60 -9.14
N ILE A 50 21.94 5.93 -10.43
CA ILE A 50 21.55 7.29 -10.87
C ILE A 50 20.16 7.67 -10.37
N ALA A 51 19.21 6.72 -10.40
CA ALA A 51 17.87 6.97 -9.86
C ALA A 51 17.90 7.21 -8.35
N ALA A 52 18.70 6.45 -7.60
CA ALA A 52 18.91 6.67 -6.17
C ALA A 52 19.56 8.04 -5.89
N ASP A 53 20.62 8.40 -6.63
CA ASP A 53 21.28 9.72 -6.56
C ASP A 53 20.28 10.86 -6.82
N ALA A 54 19.37 10.70 -7.79
CA ALA A 54 18.36 11.70 -8.11
C ALA A 54 17.33 11.83 -6.97
N LEU A 55 16.83 10.72 -6.44
CA LEU A 55 15.93 10.74 -5.28
C LEU A 55 16.56 11.44 -4.07
N LEU A 56 17.85 11.19 -3.79
CA LEU A 56 18.59 11.84 -2.71
C LEU A 56 18.77 13.36 -2.90
N LYS A 57 18.65 13.86 -4.13
CA LYS A 57 18.61 15.29 -4.46
C LYS A 57 17.19 15.86 -4.40
N GLY A 58 16.22 15.06 -3.97
CA GLY A 58 14.81 15.42 -3.88
C GLY A 58 14.10 15.47 -5.21
N HIS A 59 14.58 14.76 -6.22
CA HIS A 59 13.96 14.72 -7.55
C HIS A 59 12.72 13.80 -7.57
N VAL A 60 11.86 14.02 -8.56
CA VAL A 60 10.74 13.13 -8.90
C VAL A 60 11.12 12.28 -10.10
N LEU A 61 10.89 10.98 -9.99
CA LEU A 61 11.20 10.01 -11.02
C LEU A 61 9.92 9.35 -11.53
N ALA A 62 9.85 9.05 -12.83
CA ALA A 62 8.92 8.06 -13.35
C ALA A 62 9.64 6.73 -13.56
N ILE A 63 9.13 5.65 -12.95
CA ILE A 63 9.73 4.32 -13.00
C ILE A 63 8.73 3.25 -13.44
N PRO A 64 9.19 2.18 -14.11
CA PRO A 64 8.34 1.05 -14.47
C PRO A 64 7.95 0.26 -13.22
N THR A 65 6.68 -0.18 -13.16
CA THR A 65 6.21 -1.18 -12.18
C THR A 65 5.62 -2.39 -12.89
N ASP A 66 5.14 -3.34 -12.10
CA ASP A 66 4.38 -4.52 -12.53
C ASP A 66 2.90 -4.23 -12.80
N THR A 67 2.47 -2.96 -12.73
CA THR A 67 1.09 -2.54 -13.03
C THR A 67 1.07 -1.36 -13.99
N LEU A 68 1.42 -0.17 -13.50
CA LEU A 68 1.44 1.10 -14.21
C LEU A 68 2.78 1.77 -13.94
N TYR A 69 3.29 2.59 -14.86
CA TYR A 69 4.39 3.49 -14.56
C TYR A 69 4.03 4.36 -13.35
N GLY A 70 4.96 4.44 -12.41
CA GLY A 70 4.78 5.15 -11.14
C GLY A 70 5.67 6.37 -11.06
N LEU A 71 5.11 7.47 -10.55
CA LEU A 71 5.92 8.58 -10.03
C LEU A 71 6.37 8.26 -8.63
N VAL A 72 7.65 8.48 -8.37
CA VAL A 72 8.26 8.25 -7.06
C VAL A 72 9.14 9.42 -6.64
N THR A 73 9.13 9.72 -5.35
CA THR A 73 10.08 10.62 -4.71
C THR A 73 10.24 10.24 -3.24
N LEU A 74 11.18 10.85 -2.52
CA LEU A 74 11.26 10.66 -1.06
C LEU A 74 10.01 11.27 -0.40
N ALA A 75 9.49 10.65 0.65
CA ALA A 75 8.28 11.12 1.32
C ALA A 75 8.34 12.60 1.76
N GLU A 76 9.52 13.08 2.17
CA GLU A 76 9.79 14.49 2.53
C GLU A 76 9.66 15.48 1.36
N HIS A 77 9.61 14.99 0.11
CA HIS A 77 9.41 15.77 -1.11
C HIS A 77 8.09 15.41 -1.82
N SER A 78 7.16 14.78 -1.10
CA SER A 78 5.87 14.34 -1.65
C SER A 78 4.96 15.49 -2.11
N ASP A 79 5.23 16.73 -1.67
CA ASP A 79 4.55 17.93 -2.16
C ASP A 79 4.70 18.09 -3.68
N LYS A 80 5.85 17.69 -4.24
CA LYS A 80 6.09 17.69 -5.70
C LYS A 80 5.13 16.76 -6.44
N LEU A 81 4.83 15.59 -5.88
CA LEU A 81 3.86 14.65 -6.49
C LEU A 81 2.46 15.26 -6.56
N TYR A 82 2.03 15.98 -5.50
CA TYR A 82 0.72 16.66 -5.52
C TYR A 82 0.64 17.71 -6.62
N ARG A 83 1.72 18.50 -6.82
CA ARG A 83 1.81 19.52 -7.88
C ARG A 83 1.70 18.88 -9.26
N ILE A 84 2.54 17.89 -9.55
CA ILE A 84 2.56 17.18 -10.85
C ILE A 84 1.20 16.55 -11.15
N LYS A 85 0.62 15.86 -10.16
CA LYS A 85 -0.66 15.15 -10.34
C LYS A 85 -1.88 16.07 -10.35
N ARG A 86 -1.70 17.37 -10.09
CA ARG A 86 -2.77 18.36 -9.87
C ARG A 86 -3.81 17.81 -8.89
N ARG A 87 -3.31 17.17 -7.83
CA ARG A 87 -4.09 16.36 -6.89
C ARG A 87 -4.32 17.14 -5.62
N HIS A 88 -5.55 17.12 -5.11
CA HIS A 88 -5.85 17.69 -3.81
C HIS A 88 -5.04 17.00 -2.70
N ALA A 89 -4.43 17.76 -1.80
CA ALA A 89 -3.54 17.26 -0.75
C ALA A 89 -4.18 16.19 0.16
N GLN A 90 -5.51 16.16 0.23
CA GLN A 90 -6.26 15.20 1.05
C GLN A 90 -6.28 13.77 0.49
N LYS A 91 -5.94 13.56 -0.78
CA LYS A 91 -5.93 12.21 -1.37
C LYS A 91 -4.56 11.56 -1.15
N PRO A 92 -4.43 10.56 -0.25
CA PRO A 92 -3.13 10.06 0.17
C PRO A 92 -2.36 9.38 -0.97
N PHE A 93 -1.04 9.33 -0.82
CA PHE A 93 -0.12 8.53 -1.64
C PHE A 93 0.23 7.22 -0.95
N GLY A 94 0.56 6.21 -1.75
CA GLY A 94 1.16 4.98 -1.23
C GLY A 94 2.66 5.18 -1.03
N VAL A 95 3.33 4.15 -0.48
CA VAL A 95 4.78 4.08 -0.35
C VAL A 95 5.30 2.76 -0.90
N PHE A 96 6.50 2.79 -1.46
CA PHE A 96 7.26 1.57 -1.72
C PHE A 96 8.11 1.19 -0.50
N VAL A 97 8.15 -0.11 -0.24
CA VAL A 97 9.00 -0.74 0.77
C VAL A 97 9.86 -1.80 0.08
N ASP A 98 11.08 -2.02 0.56
CA ASP A 98 12.07 -2.89 -0.09
C ASP A 98 11.79 -4.39 0.10
N ARG A 99 11.26 -4.78 1.27
CA ARG A 99 10.98 -6.18 1.63
C ARG A 99 9.89 -6.31 2.69
N PRO A 100 9.17 -7.45 2.75
CA PRO A 100 8.09 -7.67 3.72
C PRO A 100 8.49 -7.44 5.17
N GLU A 101 9.71 -7.83 5.56
CA GLU A 101 10.19 -7.76 6.95
C GLU A 101 10.29 -6.32 7.50
N ASN A 102 10.34 -5.33 6.60
CA ASN A 102 10.43 -3.92 6.96
C ASN A 102 9.07 -3.23 7.08
N ILE A 103 7.96 -3.89 6.69
CA ILE A 103 6.62 -3.29 6.69
C ILE A 103 6.21 -2.83 8.10
N LYS A 104 6.41 -3.66 9.13
CA LYS A 104 6.10 -3.35 10.53
C LYS A 104 6.77 -2.09 11.10
N GLN A 105 7.81 -1.56 10.43
CA GLN A 105 8.45 -0.32 10.84
C GLN A 105 7.61 0.93 10.50
N TYR A 106 6.63 0.76 9.62
CA TYR A 106 5.88 1.84 9.00
C TYR A 106 4.40 1.82 9.38
N CYS A 107 3.91 0.70 9.92
CA CYS A 107 2.51 0.50 10.25
C CYS A 107 2.29 -0.46 11.42
N VAL A 108 1.08 -0.43 11.97
CA VAL A 108 0.56 -1.49 12.84
C VAL A 108 0.16 -2.67 11.95
N GLN A 109 0.95 -3.75 11.99
CA GLN A 109 0.73 -4.94 11.19
C GLN A 109 -0.39 -5.80 11.79
N THR A 110 -1.42 -6.07 11.00
CA THR A 110 -2.64 -6.81 11.41
C THR A 110 -2.72 -8.22 10.81
N VAL A 111 -1.72 -8.60 10.01
CA VAL A 111 -1.63 -9.88 9.29
C VAL A 111 -0.31 -10.58 9.61
N PRO A 112 -0.22 -11.92 9.53
CA PRO A 112 1.01 -12.64 9.81
C PRO A 112 2.10 -12.40 8.75
N ASP A 113 3.35 -12.61 9.13
CA ASP A 113 4.51 -12.43 8.23
C ASP A 113 4.45 -13.39 7.03
N GLU A 114 3.90 -14.58 7.21
CA GLU A 114 3.70 -15.59 6.16
C GLU A 114 2.81 -15.06 5.04
N PHE A 115 1.72 -14.38 5.39
CA PHE A 115 0.83 -13.74 4.42
C PHE A 115 1.58 -12.68 3.61
N LEU A 116 2.35 -11.82 4.28
CA LEU A 116 3.14 -10.76 3.62
C LEU A 116 4.20 -11.34 2.68
N LYS A 117 4.83 -12.46 3.03
CA LYS A 117 5.83 -13.15 2.18
C LYS A 117 5.23 -13.82 0.95
N ILE A 118 3.95 -14.20 0.99
CA ILE A 118 3.25 -14.81 -0.15
C ILE A 118 2.70 -13.72 -1.08
N ILE A 119 2.06 -12.69 -0.52
CA ILE A 119 1.40 -11.64 -1.32
C ILE A 119 2.40 -10.65 -1.92
N TYR A 120 3.58 -10.48 -1.30
CA TYR A 120 4.64 -9.62 -1.78
C TYR A 120 5.91 -10.38 -2.16
N PRO A 121 6.64 -9.91 -3.18
CA PRO A 121 6.31 -8.79 -4.09
C PRO A 121 5.16 -9.10 -5.07
N GLY A 122 4.38 -8.08 -5.44
CA GLY A 122 3.21 -8.27 -6.31
C GLY A 122 2.35 -7.02 -6.55
N PRO A 123 1.29 -7.14 -7.37
CA PRO A 123 0.47 -6.02 -7.82
C PRO A 123 -0.62 -5.63 -6.81
N VAL A 124 -0.27 -5.60 -5.52
CA VAL A 124 -1.19 -5.30 -4.40
C VAL A 124 -0.66 -4.14 -3.58
N THR A 125 -1.56 -3.31 -3.06
CA THR A 125 -1.29 -2.26 -2.07
C THR A 125 -2.11 -2.53 -0.83
N LEU A 126 -1.44 -2.75 0.30
CA LEU A 126 -2.08 -3.03 1.57
C LEU A 126 -2.10 -1.75 2.41
N LEU A 127 -3.28 -1.33 2.85
CA LEU A 127 -3.44 -0.23 3.79
C LEU A 127 -3.42 -0.79 5.20
N PHE A 128 -2.61 -0.19 6.05
CA PHE A 128 -2.54 -0.48 7.48
C PHE A 128 -2.65 0.84 8.24
N GLU A 129 -2.99 0.77 9.53
CA GLU A 129 -2.82 1.92 10.41
C GLU A 129 -1.34 2.32 10.44
N ARG A 130 -1.05 3.60 10.20
CA ARG A 130 0.33 4.09 10.10
C ARG A 130 1.00 4.12 11.48
N SER A 131 2.32 3.92 11.50
CA SER A 131 3.13 4.12 12.70
C SER A 131 3.61 5.57 12.82
N ASP A 132 4.11 5.94 14.00
CA ASP A 132 4.73 7.25 14.28
C ASP A 132 6.02 7.51 13.49
N ARG A 133 6.59 6.48 12.84
CA ARG A 133 7.76 6.64 11.99
C ARG A 133 7.42 7.36 10.67
N ILE A 134 6.17 7.33 10.24
CA ILE A 134 5.75 8.06 9.04
C ILE A 134 5.64 9.54 9.39
N PRO A 135 6.39 10.43 8.72
CA PRO A 135 6.33 11.87 8.98
C PRO A 135 4.89 12.40 8.98
N SER A 136 4.53 13.21 9.98
CA SER A 136 3.14 13.68 10.18
C SER A 136 2.63 14.55 9.02
N ASP A 137 3.53 15.19 8.29
CA ASP A 137 3.26 15.99 7.09
C ASP A 137 3.05 15.13 5.82
N PHE A 138 3.47 13.87 5.84
CA PHE A 138 3.16 12.91 4.78
C PHE A 138 1.76 12.32 4.99
N ASN A 139 0.84 12.52 4.03
CA ASN A 139 -0.57 12.14 4.12
C ASN A 139 -1.26 12.61 5.43
N PRO A 140 -1.30 13.93 5.73
CA PRO A 140 -1.72 14.44 7.04
C PRO A 140 -3.19 14.18 7.36
N SER A 141 -4.03 13.93 6.35
CA SER A 141 -5.46 13.64 6.50
C SER A 141 -5.77 12.14 6.56
N SER A 142 -4.78 11.27 6.74
CA SER A 142 -4.96 9.82 6.72
C SER A 142 -4.24 9.14 7.88
N ASN A 143 -5.02 8.33 8.61
CA ASN A 143 -4.52 7.46 9.67
C ASN A 143 -3.96 6.13 9.11
N THR A 144 -4.08 5.91 7.80
CA THR A 144 -3.59 4.70 7.15
C THR A 144 -2.46 5.01 6.17
N ILE A 145 -1.63 4.00 5.91
CA ILE A 145 -0.54 4.06 4.95
C ILE A 145 -0.65 2.91 3.97
N GLY A 146 -0.65 3.23 2.67
CA GLY A 146 -0.67 2.23 1.60
C GLY A 146 0.72 1.74 1.30
N ILE A 147 1.03 0.52 1.70
CA ILE A 147 2.33 -0.11 1.49
C ILE A 147 2.26 -0.94 0.21
N ARG A 148 3.32 -0.88 -0.60
CA ARG A 148 3.46 -1.69 -1.81
C ARG A 148 4.89 -2.17 -2.00
N ILE A 149 5.05 -3.42 -2.39
CA ILE A 149 6.33 -3.99 -2.84
C ILE A 149 6.13 -4.52 -4.27
N PRO A 150 6.44 -3.71 -5.30
CA PRO A 150 6.17 -4.09 -6.69
C PRO A 150 7.06 -5.27 -7.14
N GLN A 151 6.53 -6.14 -8.00
CA GLN A 151 7.32 -7.22 -8.60
C GLN A 151 8.41 -6.73 -9.56
N ALA A 152 8.23 -5.53 -10.13
CA ALA A 152 9.18 -4.93 -11.05
C ALA A 152 10.58 -4.82 -10.45
N ARG A 153 11.52 -5.51 -11.10
CA ARG A 153 12.91 -5.60 -10.65
C ARG A 153 13.52 -4.21 -10.40
N PHE A 154 13.25 -3.23 -11.28
CA PHE A 154 13.85 -1.90 -11.17
C PHE A 154 13.42 -1.20 -9.88
N ALA A 155 12.13 -1.20 -9.57
CA ALA A 155 11.59 -0.61 -8.35
C ALA A 155 12.13 -1.30 -7.09
N ARG A 156 12.25 -2.63 -7.08
CA ARG A 156 12.84 -3.37 -5.94
C ARG A 156 14.32 -3.04 -5.75
N ASP A 157 15.10 -3.03 -6.83
CA ASP A 157 16.53 -2.72 -6.77
C ASP A 157 16.74 -1.27 -6.31
N LEU A 158 15.88 -0.34 -6.74
CA LEU A 158 15.88 1.05 -6.28
C LEU A 158 15.58 1.15 -4.78
N CYS A 159 14.54 0.48 -4.28
CA CYS A 159 14.22 0.46 -2.85
C CYS A 159 15.37 -0.13 -2.01
N ARG A 160 16.06 -1.16 -2.51
CA ARG A 160 17.25 -1.73 -1.83
C ARG A 160 18.45 -0.79 -1.79
N ARG A 161 18.59 0.13 -2.76
CA ARG A 161 19.60 1.20 -2.71
C ARG A 161 19.23 2.34 -1.76
N MET A 162 17.98 2.39 -1.35
CA MET A 162 17.41 3.41 -0.47
C MET A 162 16.92 2.77 0.85
N PRO A 163 17.77 2.02 1.59
CA PRO A 163 17.33 1.30 2.77
C PRO A 163 16.75 2.26 3.80
N LEU A 164 15.62 1.86 4.40
CA LEU A 164 14.91 2.62 5.43
C LEU A 164 14.37 3.99 5.00
N ARG A 165 14.37 4.30 3.70
CA ARG A 165 13.76 5.52 3.15
C ARG A 165 12.38 5.20 2.60
N LEU A 166 11.42 6.05 2.97
CA LEU A 166 10.05 5.98 2.45
C LEU A 166 10.00 6.62 1.07
N LEU A 167 9.73 5.81 0.05
CA LEU A 167 9.49 6.31 -1.29
C LEU A 167 7.99 6.51 -1.48
N ALA A 168 7.55 7.77 -1.47
CA ALA A 168 6.18 8.10 -1.84
C ALA A 168 5.95 7.72 -3.30
N GLN A 169 4.78 7.15 -3.60
CA GLN A 169 4.44 6.72 -4.95
C GLN A 169 3.00 7.05 -5.34
N THR A 170 2.81 7.14 -6.65
CA THR A 170 1.50 7.19 -7.31
C THR A 170 1.67 6.80 -8.78
N SER A 171 0.59 6.56 -9.52
CA SER A 171 0.67 6.35 -10.97
C SER A 171 1.16 7.62 -11.70
N ALA A 172 1.77 7.48 -12.88
CA ALA A 172 2.32 8.61 -13.63
C ALA A 172 1.31 9.43 -14.44
N ASN A 173 0.04 9.05 -14.51
CA ASN A 173 -0.97 9.86 -15.20
C ASN A 173 -1.44 11.05 -14.36
N VAL A 174 -1.86 12.16 -14.99
CA VAL A 174 -2.57 13.24 -14.28
C VAL A 174 -3.86 12.69 -13.64
N SER A 175 -4.23 13.18 -12.46
CA SER A 175 -5.44 12.71 -11.77
C SER A 175 -6.68 12.95 -12.64
N GLY A 176 -7.45 11.88 -12.93
CA GLY A 176 -8.68 11.98 -13.73
C GLY A 176 -8.46 11.92 -15.25
N CYS A 177 -7.23 11.75 -15.73
CA CYS A 177 -6.90 11.67 -17.17
C CYS A 177 -7.52 10.45 -17.88
N GLY A 178 -8.05 9.46 -17.14
CA GLY A 178 -8.70 8.25 -17.69
C GLY A 178 -7.74 7.26 -18.36
N ARG A 179 -6.58 7.74 -18.84
CA ARG A 179 -5.50 6.94 -19.42
C ARG A 179 -4.59 6.37 -18.34
N ASN A 180 -4.32 5.07 -18.43
CA ASN A 180 -3.40 4.37 -17.55
C ASN A 180 -1.98 4.39 -18.17
N PRO A 181 -0.93 4.69 -17.38
CA PRO A 181 0.41 4.88 -17.90
C PRO A 181 1.15 3.55 -18.08
N LEU A 182 0.87 2.83 -19.17
CA LEU A 182 1.46 1.52 -19.49
C LEU A 182 2.81 1.67 -20.23
N CYS A 183 3.03 2.79 -20.90
CA CYS A 183 4.29 3.18 -21.52
C CYS A 183 4.58 4.66 -21.27
N ILE A 184 5.80 5.13 -21.57
CA ILE A 184 6.18 6.51 -21.27
C ILE A 184 5.35 7.55 -22.03
N GLN A 185 4.85 7.19 -23.22
CA GLN A 185 4.04 8.07 -24.08
C GLN A 185 2.65 8.34 -23.48
N ASP A 186 2.18 7.50 -22.57
CA ASP A 186 0.85 7.64 -21.95
C ASP A 186 0.76 8.80 -20.95
N PHE A 187 1.91 9.39 -20.55
CA PHE A 187 2.00 10.50 -19.61
C PHE A 187 2.98 11.59 -20.10
N GLN A 188 3.11 11.72 -21.43
CA GLN A 188 3.99 12.72 -22.07
C GLN A 188 3.70 14.16 -21.63
N GLU A 189 2.46 14.45 -21.26
CA GLU A 189 2.01 15.78 -20.85
C GLU A 189 2.59 16.28 -19.53
N ILE A 190 3.22 15.40 -18.73
CA ILE A 190 3.90 15.77 -17.49
C ILE A 190 5.41 15.51 -17.54
N TRP A 191 5.98 15.18 -18.71
CA TRP A 191 7.42 14.91 -18.82
C TRP A 191 8.28 16.08 -18.34
N ASP A 192 7.88 17.32 -18.64
CA ASP A 192 8.63 18.52 -18.24
C ASP A 192 8.64 18.74 -16.72
N ASP A 193 7.69 18.15 -15.99
CA ASP A 193 7.62 18.24 -14.53
C ASP A 193 8.32 17.07 -13.81
N ILE A 194 8.88 16.11 -14.56
CA ILE A 194 9.58 14.93 -14.02
C ILE A 194 11.08 15.12 -14.20
N ASP A 195 11.90 14.84 -13.18
CA ASP A 195 13.34 15.04 -13.29
C ASP A 195 14.06 13.89 -14.01
N LEU A 196 13.52 12.67 -13.93
CA LEU A 196 14.09 11.49 -14.57
C LEU A 196 13.02 10.42 -14.87
N ILE A 197 12.94 10.02 -16.14
CA ILE A 197 12.03 8.97 -16.62
C ILE A 197 12.87 7.75 -16.97
N ILE A 198 12.55 6.61 -16.36
CA ILE A 198 13.19 5.33 -16.63
C ILE A 198 12.34 4.56 -17.63
N ASP A 199 12.69 4.57 -18.90
CA ASP A 199 11.94 3.89 -19.95
C ASP A 199 12.38 2.42 -20.07
N ALA A 200 11.55 1.50 -19.57
CA ALA A 200 11.75 0.05 -19.71
C ALA A 200 10.89 -0.58 -20.81
N GLY A 201 10.28 0.25 -21.67
CA GLY A 201 9.28 -0.18 -22.64
C GLY A 201 7.88 -0.34 -22.03
N PRO A 202 6.91 -0.80 -22.84
CA PRO A 202 5.52 -0.99 -22.40
C PRO A 202 5.40 -2.09 -21.35
N ILE A 203 4.52 -1.88 -20.37
CA ILE A 203 4.09 -2.89 -19.41
C ILE A 203 3.07 -3.79 -20.14
N VAL A 204 3.52 -4.99 -20.53
CA VAL A 204 2.72 -5.99 -21.28
C VAL A 204 2.32 -7.20 -20.45
N GLU A 205 2.94 -7.37 -19.28
CA GLU A 205 2.67 -8.50 -18.40
C GLU A 205 1.57 -8.12 -17.41
N ASN A 206 0.35 -8.61 -17.64
CA ASN A 206 -0.55 -9.18 -16.62
C ASN A 206 -1.95 -9.40 -17.21
N ASN A 207 -2.20 -10.61 -17.73
CA ASN A 207 -3.50 -11.30 -17.77
C ASN A 207 -4.79 -10.46 -17.99
N GLY A 208 -4.74 -9.40 -18.80
CA GLY A 208 -5.92 -8.64 -19.22
C GLY A 208 -6.36 -7.47 -18.34
N ALA A 209 -5.59 -7.02 -17.34
CA ALA A 209 -5.96 -5.85 -16.53
C ALA A 209 -5.00 -4.69 -16.78
N GLU A 210 -5.40 -3.73 -17.63
CA GLU A 210 -4.75 -2.42 -17.82
C GLU A 210 -4.86 -1.51 -16.58
N GLU A 211 -5.04 -2.09 -15.38
CA GLU A 211 -5.44 -1.40 -14.17
C GLU A 211 -4.27 -1.17 -13.20
N GLY A 212 -4.53 -0.40 -12.15
CA GLY A 212 -3.58 -0.24 -11.05
C GLY A 212 -3.53 -1.47 -10.14
N SER A 213 -2.67 -1.43 -9.12
CA SER A 213 -2.67 -2.45 -8.07
C SER A 213 -4.03 -2.61 -7.39
N THR A 214 -4.36 -3.82 -6.98
CA THR A 214 -5.46 -4.08 -6.04
C THR A 214 -5.16 -3.35 -4.74
N VAL A 215 -6.11 -2.60 -4.18
CA VAL A 215 -5.94 -1.88 -2.91
C VAL A 215 -6.85 -2.48 -1.87
N ILE A 216 -6.27 -2.95 -0.77
CA ILE A 216 -6.98 -3.65 0.30
C ILE A 216 -6.68 -2.96 1.61
N ASP A 217 -7.74 -2.61 2.34
CA ASP A 217 -7.64 -2.09 3.69
C ASP A 217 -7.61 -3.24 4.69
N LEU A 218 -6.53 -3.29 5.46
CA LEU A 218 -6.25 -4.23 6.54
C LEU A 218 -5.99 -3.46 7.85
N SER A 219 -6.44 -2.22 7.97
CA SER A 219 -6.24 -1.42 9.19
C SER A 219 -6.85 -2.04 10.43
N LEU A 220 -7.87 -2.91 10.28
CA LEU A 220 -8.54 -3.58 11.39
C LEU A 220 -8.17 -5.08 11.43
N PRO A 221 -7.75 -5.61 12.60
CA PRO A 221 -7.39 -7.02 12.74
C PRO A 221 -8.52 -7.98 12.35
N GLY A 222 -8.14 -9.08 11.69
CA GLY A 222 -9.06 -10.18 11.34
C GLY A 222 -10.06 -9.87 10.22
N GLN A 223 -10.02 -8.67 9.65
CA GLN A 223 -10.91 -8.29 8.56
C GLN A 223 -10.24 -7.45 7.47
N PHE A 224 -10.87 -7.39 6.31
CA PHE A 224 -10.40 -6.59 5.18
C PHE A 224 -11.53 -5.85 4.46
N LYS A 225 -11.20 -4.74 3.80
CA LYS A 225 -12.10 -4.05 2.87
C LYS A 225 -11.42 -3.86 1.52
N MET A 226 -12.09 -4.25 0.45
CA MET A 226 -11.62 -3.98 -0.91
C MET A 226 -11.83 -2.50 -1.23
N ILE A 227 -10.75 -1.72 -1.33
CA ILE A 227 -10.81 -0.30 -1.67
C ILE A 227 -10.80 -0.10 -3.17
N ARG A 228 -10.05 -0.94 -3.89
CA ARG A 228 -10.00 -0.95 -5.35
C ARG A 228 -9.69 -2.36 -5.85
N ALA A 229 -10.58 -2.92 -6.67
CA ALA A 229 -10.24 -4.05 -7.52
C ALA A 229 -9.26 -3.58 -8.60
N GLY A 230 -8.13 -4.28 -8.74
CA GLY A 230 -7.07 -3.94 -9.68
C GLY A 230 -6.57 -5.18 -10.41
N CYS A 231 -5.25 -5.35 -10.55
CA CYS A 231 -4.69 -6.50 -11.28
C CYS A 231 -4.82 -7.87 -10.59
N ALA A 232 -5.09 -7.94 -9.28
CA ALA A 232 -5.14 -9.22 -8.54
C ALA A 232 -6.23 -9.29 -7.44
N PRO A 233 -7.49 -8.92 -7.69
CA PRO A 233 -8.52 -8.84 -6.66
C PRO A 233 -8.95 -10.22 -6.17
N ILE A 234 -9.11 -11.18 -7.08
CA ILE A 234 -9.62 -12.52 -6.77
C ILE A 234 -8.58 -13.31 -5.96
N GLU A 235 -7.34 -13.34 -6.45
CA GLU A 235 -6.21 -14.03 -5.83
C GLU A 235 -5.94 -13.46 -4.42
N SER A 236 -6.00 -12.12 -4.28
CA SER A 236 -5.81 -11.49 -2.97
C SER A 236 -6.93 -11.86 -1.99
N MET A 237 -8.19 -11.86 -2.44
CA MET A 237 -9.32 -12.25 -1.59
C MET A 237 -9.26 -13.71 -1.16
N GLN A 238 -8.88 -14.61 -2.07
CA GLN A 238 -8.70 -16.04 -1.76
C GLN A 238 -7.63 -16.22 -0.68
N LEU A 239 -6.46 -15.61 -0.88
CA LEU A 239 -5.36 -15.68 0.09
C LEU A 239 -5.76 -15.09 1.45
N LEU A 240 -6.46 -13.96 1.49
CA LEU A 240 -6.95 -13.39 2.75
C LEU A 240 -7.87 -14.36 3.50
N ARG A 241 -8.78 -15.04 2.79
CA ARG A 241 -9.67 -16.05 3.39
C ARG A 241 -8.91 -17.28 3.89
N GLU A 242 -7.88 -17.75 3.18
CA GLU A 242 -7.02 -18.85 3.63
C GLU A 242 -6.34 -18.53 4.97
N PHE A 243 -6.03 -17.26 5.20
CA PHE A 243 -5.48 -16.76 6.46
C PHE A 243 -6.55 -16.37 7.51
N GLY A 244 -7.82 -16.70 7.28
CA GLY A 244 -8.93 -16.43 8.20
C GLY A 244 -9.33 -14.95 8.29
N ILE A 245 -8.86 -14.11 7.35
CA ILE A 245 -9.18 -12.68 7.31
C ILE A 245 -10.46 -12.52 6.48
N ARG A 246 -11.50 -11.96 7.09
CA ARG A 246 -12.85 -11.92 6.51
C ARG A 246 -13.21 -10.54 5.96
N PRO A 247 -14.11 -10.42 4.98
CA PRO A 247 -14.62 -9.11 4.57
C PRO A 247 -15.27 -8.37 5.75
N ALA A 248 -14.97 -7.08 5.92
CA ALA A 248 -15.49 -6.26 7.01
C ALA A 248 -17.03 -6.22 7.02
N GLU A 249 -17.66 -6.27 5.85
CA GLU A 249 -19.13 -6.34 5.72
C GLU A 249 -19.73 -7.64 6.27
N GLU A 250 -18.99 -8.77 6.20
CA GLU A 250 -19.42 -10.03 6.80
C GLU A 250 -19.35 -9.95 8.33
N VAL A 251 -18.26 -9.39 8.87
CA VAL A 251 -18.07 -9.19 10.31
C VAL A 251 -19.12 -8.25 10.90
N GLU A 252 -19.44 -7.16 10.20
CA GLU A 252 -20.45 -6.20 10.64
C GLU A 252 -21.86 -6.81 10.65
N ARG A 253 -22.21 -7.59 9.62
CA ARG A 253 -23.50 -8.30 9.57
C ARG A 253 -23.66 -9.31 10.71
N GLU A 254 -22.60 -10.06 11.04
CA GLU A 254 -22.61 -10.98 12.17
C GLU A 254 -22.82 -10.24 13.50
N ARG A 255 -22.08 -9.15 13.73
CA ARG A 255 -22.22 -8.31 14.93
C ARG A 255 -23.63 -7.77 15.12
N LEU A 256 -24.24 -7.24 14.05
CA LEU A 256 -25.62 -6.74 14.09
C LEU A 256 -26.63 -7.86 14.38
N THR A 257 -26.39 -9.05 13.83
CA THR A 257 -27.24 -10.22 14.08
C THR A 257 -27.17 -10.66 15.54
N ASP A 258 -25.96 -10.72 16.10
CA ASP A 258 -25.75 -11.12 17.49
C ASP A 258 -26.27 -10.07 18.48
N ALA A 259 -26.10 -8.78 18.19
CA ALA A 259 -26.71 -7.71 18.97
C ALA A 259 -28.25 -7.79 18.94
N GLY A 260 -28.85 -8.08 17.79
CA GLY A 260 -30.29 -8.28 17.67
C GLY A 260 -30.81 -9.50 18.44
N LYS A 261 -30.03 -10.58 18.53
CA LYS A 261 -30.36 -11.74 19.38
C LYS A 261 -30.28 -11.38 20.86
N ALA A 262 -29.22 -10.67 21.29
CA ALA A 262 -29.04 -10.25 22.66
C ALA A 262 -30.19 -9.35 23.14
N LEU A 263 -30.62 -8.40 22.31
CA LEU A 263 -31.75 -7.53 22.63
C LEU A 263 -33.05 -8.32 22.84
N LYS A 264 -33.32 -9.32 22.00
CA LYS A 264 -34.50 -10.19 22.15
C LYS A 264 -34.46 -11.03 23.42
N ILE A 265 -33.28 -11.48 23.85
CA ILE A 265 -33.14 -12.23 25.12
C ILE A 265 -33.47 -11.32 26.30
N LEU A 266 -32.93 -10.10 26.31
CA LEU A 266 -33.25 -9.08 27.33
C LEU A 266 -34.74 -8.75 27.39
N ASP A 267 -35.42 -8.65 26.24
CA ASP A 267 -36.88 -8.41 26.19
C ASP A 267 -37.68 -9.59 26.77
N ILE A 268 -37.22 -10.84 26.55
CA ILE A 268 -37.84 -12.04 27.14
C ILE A 268 -37.63 -12.06 28.65
N ASP A 269 -36.40 -11.84 29.13
CA ASP A 269 -36.08 -11.84 30.56
C ASP A 269 -36.88 -10.75 31.30
N LEU A 270 -37.03 -9.56 30.70
CA LEU A 270 -37.87 -8.48 31.24
C LEU A 270 -39.35 -8.85 31.27
N HIS A 271 -39.86 -9.54 30.25
CA HIS A 271 -41.24 -10.02 30.26
C HIS A 271 -41.44 -11.07 31.35
N GLU A 272 -40.53 -12.04 31.49
CA GLU A 272 -40.62 -13.09 32.52
C GLU A 272 -40.57 -12.50 33.93
N ALA A 273 -39.69 -11.51 34.18
CA ALA A 273 -39.62 -10.81 35.46
C ALA A 273 -40.93 -10.07 35.81
N HIS A 274 -41.52 -9.34 34.87
CA HIS A 274 -42.80 -8.66 35.11
C HIS A 274 -43.98 -9.64 35.30
N THR A 275 -43.93 -10.82 34.68
CA THR A 275 -44.94 -11.86 34.91
C THR A 275 -44.81 -12.42 36.33
N ALA A 276 -43.59 -12.71 36.78
CA ALA A 276 -43.33 -13.24 38.12
C ALA A 276 -43.72 -12.25 39.24
N GLU A 277 -43.41 -10.96 39.07
CA GLU A 277 -43.83 -9.92 40.03
C GLU A 277 -45.37 -9.83 40.16
N LYS A 278 -46.10 -9.99 39.05
CA LYS A 278 -47.57 -10.01 39.09
C LYS A 278 -48.14 -11.24 39.76
N GLU A 279 -47.55 -12.41 39.52
CA GLU A 279 -47.97 -13.65 40.18
C GLU A 279 -47.72 -13.59 41.69
N GLU A 280 -46.60 -13.01 42.14
CA GLU A 280 -46.33 -12.77 43.57
C GLU A 280 -47.32 -11.76 44.19
N GLU A 281 -47.65 -10.66 43.49
CA GLU A 281 -48.65 -9.69 43.96
C GLU A 281 -50.05 -10.30 44.09
N GLU A 282 -50.46 -11.15 43.14
CA GLU A 282 -51.76 -11.85 43.17
C GLU A 282 -51.82 -12.89 44.31
N GLU A 283 -50.75 -13.66 44.54
CA GLU A 283 -50.67 -14.61 45.67
C GLU A 283 -50.73 -13.88 47.03
N GLU A 284 -50.03 -12.75 47.18
CA GLU A 284 -50.11 -11.94 48.40
C GLU A 284 -51.51 -11.35 48.65
N GLU A 285 -52.23 -10.96 47.60
CA GLU A 285 -53.61 -10.48 47.72
C GLU A 285 -54.58 -11.60 48.13
N GLU A 286 -54.42 -12.80 47.57
CA GLU A 286 -55.23 -13.97 47.95
C GLU A 286 -54.99 -14.39 49.41
N GLU A 287 -53.74 -14.38 49.89
CA GLU A 287 -53.44 -14.67 51.30
C GLU A 287 -54.02 -13.63 52.26
N ARG A 288 -53.99 -12.34 51.90
CA ARG A 288 -54.62 -11.25 52.69
C ARG A 288 -56.14 -11.40 52.75
N HIS A 289 -56.77 -11.87 51.67
CA HIS A 289 -58.21 -12.12 51.65
C HIS A 289 -58.62 -13.37 52.45
N GLN A 290 -57.79 -14.41 52.50
CA GLN A 290 -58.04 -15.59 53.34
C GLN A 290 -57.82 -15.30 54.83
N SER A 291 -56.87 -14.44 55.20
CA SER A 291 -56.61 -14.04 56.59
C SER A 291 -57.71 -13.14 57.20
N THR A 292 -58.54 -12.48 56.39
CA THR A 292 -59.58 -11.55 56.87
C THR A 292 -60.97 -12.19 57.03
N GLY A 293 -61.15 -13.44 56.57
CA GLY A 293 -62.41 -14.19 56.64
C GLY A 293 -62.63 -15.07 57.88
N SER A 294 -61.68 -15.14 58.83
CA SER A 294 -61.84 -15.86 60.11
C SER A 294 -61.89 -14.90 61.29
N LYS A 295 -63.03 -14.25 61.51
CA LYS A 295 -63.45 -13.66 62.79
C LYS A 295 -64.96 -13.75 62.97
#